data_AF-A0A0L8FPF7-F1
#
_entry.id   AF-A0A0L8FPF7-F1
#
_cell.length_a   1.000
_cell.length_b   1.000
_cell.length_c   1.000
_cell.angle_alpha   90.00
_cell.angle_beta   90.00
_cell.angle_gamma   90.00
#
_symmetry.space_group_name_H-M   'P 1'
#
loop_
_entity.id
_entity.type
_entity.pdbx_description
1 polymer ?
#
loop_
_entity_poly.entity_id
_entity_poly.type
_entity_poly.pdbx_seq_one_letter_code
_entity_poly.pdbx_strand_id
1 'polypeptide(L)' 'MAAPLELRQEQRSVIEFLVAEGETLVNIHRRLQNVFEDNTLDSSNVCRWVCRLKDEK' A
#
# COMPACT_ATOMS: atom_id res chain seq x y z
N MET A 1 -1.76 -9.54 18.54
CA MET A 1 -0.84 -9.78 17.41
C MET A 1 -1.70 -10.12 16.21
N ALA A 2 -1.85 -9.20 15.25
CA ALA A 2 -2.60 -9.48 14.04
C ALA A 2 -1.89 -10.60 13.26
N ALA A 3 -2.64 -11.57 12.75
CA ALA A 3 -2.04 -12.67 12.00
C ALA A 3 -1.36 -12.10 10.72
N PRO A 4 -0.28 -12.71 10.22
CA PRO A 4 0.46 -12.22 9.05
C PRO A 4 -0.40 -12.06 7.78
N LEU A 5 -1.55 -12.73 7.71
CA LEU A 5 -2.52 -12.58 6.61
C LEU A 5 -3.34 -11.29 6.72
N GLU A 6 -3.67 -10.85 7.93
CA GLU A 6 -4.45 -9.63 8.15
C GLU A 6 -3.61 -8.39 7.82
N LEU A 7 -2.33 -8.38 8.18
CA LEU A 7 -1.42 -7.27 7.91
C LEU A 7 -1.27 -6.99 6.39
N ARG A 8 -1.24 -8.05 5.56
CA ARG A 8 -1.19 -7.89 4.10
C ARG A 8 -2.51 -7.39 3.51
N GLN A 9 -3.65 -7.77 4.09
CA GLN A 9 -4.95 -7.25 3.66
C GLN A 9 -5.09 -5.78 4.05
N GLU A 10 -4.72 -5.43 5.28
CA GLU A 10 -4.77 -4.05 5.77
C GLU A 10 -3.90 -3.11 4.93
N GLN A 11 -2.66 -3.52 4.61
CA GLN A 11 -1.79 -2.74 3.72
C GLN A 11 -2.38 -2.55 2.32
N ARG A 12 -3.06 -3.56 1.78
CA ARG A 12 -3.72 -3.44 0.47
C ARG A 12 -4.89 -2.46 0.53
N SER A 13 -5.72 -2.52 1.57
CA SER A 13 -6.82 -1.57 1.77
C SER A 13 -6.32 -0.14 1.91
N VAL A 14 -5.20 0.07 2.61
CA VAL A 14 -4.54 1.40 2.69
C VAL A 14 -4.03 1.85 1.33
N ILE A 15 -3.40 0.97 0.54
CA ILE A 15 -2.95 1.30 -0.82
C ILE A 15 -4.13 1.70 -1.70
N GLU A 16 -5.21 0.91 -1.70
CA GLU A 16 -6.43 1.21 -2.47
C GLU A 16 -7.02 2.57 -2.11
N PHE A 17 -7.13 2.87 -0.81
CA PHE A 17 -7.61 4.16 -0.31
C PHE A 17 -6.75 5.32 -0.81
N LEU A 18 -5.43 5.24 -0.67
CA LEU A 18 -4.52 6.31 -1.06
C LEU A 18 -4.46 6.49 -2.59
N VAL A 19 -4.56 5.40 -3.36
CA VAL A 19 -4.67 5.48 -4.82
C VAL A 19 -5.97 6.17 -5.23
N ALA A 20 -7.08 5.88 -4.57
CA ALA A 20 -8.36 6.55 -4.81
C ALA A 20 -8.33 8.05 -4.44
N GLU A 21 -7.57 8.42 -3.40
CA GLU A 21 -7.29 9.81 -3.02
C GLU A 21 -6.41 10.54 -4.08
N GLY A 22 -5.79 9.81 -5.00
CA GLY A 22 -4.92 10.37 -6.04
C GLY A 22 -3.48 10.61 -5.58
N GLU A 23 -3.06 9.97 -4.49
CA GLU A 23 -1.71 10.14 -3.95
C GLU A 23 -0.61 9.63 -4.88
N THR A 24 0.58 10.20 -4.72
CA THR A 24 1.77 9.78 -5.48
C THR A 24 2.37 8.52 -4.88
N LEU A 25 3.02 7.68 -5.71
CA LEU A 25 3.67 6.45 -5.25
C LEU A 25 4.64 6.68 -4.08
N VAL A 26 5.39 7.78 -4.12
CA VAL A 26 6.34 8.17 -3.07
C VAL A 26 5.62 8.44 -1.75
N ASN A 27 4.52 9.20 -1.79
CA ASN A 27 3.70 9.47 -0.61
C ASN A 27 3.02 8.22 -0.08
N ILE A 28 2.52 7.35 -0.96
CA ILE A 28 1.91 6.07 -0.58
C ILE A 28 2.91 5.21 0.20
N HIS A 29 4.12 5.03 -0.35
CA HIS A 29 5.16 4.25 0.32
C HIS A 29 5.56 4.87 1.66
N ARG A 30 5.74 6.20 1.70
CA ARG A 30 6.08 6.90 2.95
C ARG A 30 4.99 6.75 4.02
N ARG A 31 3.71 6.87 3.65
CA ARG A 31 2.58 6.68 4.57
C ARG A 31 2.51 5.23 5.06
N LEU A 32 2.74 4.26 4.19
CA LEU A 32 2.80 2.84 4.59
C LEU A 32 3.97 2.57 5.54
N GLN A 33 5.14 3.16 5.33
CA GLN A 33 6.29 3.03 6.24
C GLN A 33 5.99 3.60 7.62
N ASN A 34 5.27 4.73 7.70
CA ASN A 34 4.89 5.31 8.98
C ASN A 34 3.87 4.46 9.77
N VAL A 35 3.05 3.65 9.09
CA VAL A 35 2.00 2.85 9.75
C VAL A 35 2.47 1.43 10.07
N PHE A 36 3.22 0.81 9.16
CA PHE A 36 3.60 -0.60 9.26
C PHE A 36 5.08 -0.82 9.61
N GLU A 37 5.88 0.24 9.63
CA GLU A 37 7.30 0.24 10.01
C GLU A 37 8.11 -0.85 9.27
N ASP A 38 8.73 -1.78 10.00
CA ASP A 38 9.50 -2.89 9.44
C ASP A 38 8.65 -3.92 8.65
N ASN A 39 7.32 -3.88 8.79
CA ASN A 39 6.43 -4.81 8.11
C ASN A 39 5.88 -4.24 6.79
N THR A 40 6.31 -3.05 6.37
CA THR A 40 5.84 -2.41 5.14
C THR A 40 6.27 -3.19 3.89
N LEU A 41 5.35 -3.34 2.93
CA LEU A 41 5.68 -3.84 1.60
C LEU A 41 6.75 -3.01 0.89
N ASP A 42 7.69 -3.68 0.22
CA ASP A 42 8.70 -3.02 -0.60
C ASP A 42 8.08 -2.07 -1.63
N SER A 43 8.80 -1.00 -1.94
CA SER A 43 8.41 0.01 -2.94
C SER A 43 8.05 -0.61 -4.30
N SER A 44 8.74 -1.66 -4.73
CA SER A 44 8.43 -2.41 -5.96
C SER A 44 7.08 -3.13 -5.90
N ASN A 45 6.71 -3.69 -4.74
CA ASN A 45 5.41 -4.32 -4.54
C ASN A 45 4.30 -3.27 -4.51
N VAL A 46 4.52 -2.16 -3.81
CA VAL A 46 3.58 -1.03 -3.80
C VAL A 46 3.37 -0.48 -5.21
N CYS A 47 4.44 -0.28 -5.97
CA CYS A 47 4.37 0.20 -7.36
C CYS A 47 3.51 -0.73 -8.23
N ARG A 48 3.72 -2.05 -8.14
CA ARG A 48 2.94 -3.03 -8.89
C ARG A 48 1.44 -2.95 -8.56
N TRP A 49 1.10 -2.78 -7.29
CA TRP A 49 -0.29 -2.62 -6.86
C TRP A 49 -0.91 -1.32 -7.36
N VAL A 50 -0.21 -0.20 -7.20
CA VAL A 50 -0.65 1.11 -7.68
C VAL A 50 -0.87 1.09 -9.20
N CYS A 51 0.03 0.47 -9.96
CA CYS A 51 -0.15 0.33 -11.42
C CYS A 51 -1.39 -0.49 -11.76
N ARG A 52 -1.60 -1.64 -11.11
CA ARG A 52 -2.80 -2.47 -11.35
C ARG A 52 -4.10 -1.73 -11.07
N LEU A 53 -4.17 -1.01 -9.94
CA LEU A 53 -5.35 -0.26 -9.55
C LEU A 53 -5.66 0.92 -10.48
N LYS A 54 -4.63 1.48 -11.13
CA LYS A 54 -4.79 2.55 -12.13
C LYS A 54 -5.21 2.02 -13.50
N ASP A 55 -4.79 0.80 -13.85
CA ASP A 55 -5.11 0.16 -15.13
C ASP A 55 -6.57 -0.37 -15.16
N GLU A 56 -7.12 -0.69 -13.99
CA GLU A 56 -8.50 -1.18 -13.84
C GLU A 56 -9.57 -0.06 -13.85
N LYS A 57 -9.19 1.20 -14.09
CA LYS A 57 -10.05 2.38 -13.99
C LYS A 57 -10.38 3.03 -15.34
#